data_AF-A0A8J2K7L9-F1
#
_entry.id   AF-A0A8J2K7L9-F1
#
_cell.length_a   1.000
_cell.length_b   1.000
_cell.length_c   1.000
_cell.angle_alpha   90.00
_cell.angle_beta   90.00
_cell.angle_gamma   90.00
#
_symmetry.space_group_name_H-M   'P 1'
#
loop_
_entity.id
_entity.type
_entity.pdbx_description
1 polymer ?
#
loop_
_entity_poly.entity_id
_entity_poly.type
_entity_poly.pdbx_seq_one_letter_code
_entity_poly.pdbx_strand_id
1 'polypeptide(L)'
;MLNQYFRKSQIFLLSILLSISIASALQPYEQIDDHGGSGECALLLEGPGRSSAFDYGLNTLRGTPSSYGGPQTCITYDAVNNAYVQARKYVRVVERRERYQHEELATVGELILEVSRILARTYGLSVDEIEHGLPLIDTSKTHIREICPAFLSNVHCQPGKYRRYDGLCNNLNHPTWGAVQSTFARLLKPVYSDYVSDPRVGSHGSTLPPPRIVSRTIHPDEGYHDHAATILLISWGQFMDHDLTLTATPLDPVTRNEPEECCHRPANSRNPYCMEIGIPHDDPFYGVYGVRCLDFVRGFPGVRAGCRLGSRNQFNILTAIIDGNTVYGVEENFARSLRSGYGGLLRMNPVFAQYGLHDLLPLKLDIPDEGCTRPNRSMYCFDAGEIRVNEQLVLTCMHTLMAREHNRLSHKLGEINPHWDDETLYQETRRIVIGEIQHITYNEFLPLVLGKEVMAKFGLLLQKEGYWDGYDSNVNPGVLASFSAAAFRFGHSLLPTNVERWSKAHKFIASRRLRDLIRQPFDLYRAGVIDEYFMGMSNQVAQAMDDSVTQEVTNHLFRKPGQPFGVDLAAFNMQRGREFGLPSYMEYRFDHLSIFFSKQLH
;
A
#
# COMPACT_ATOMS: atom_id res chain seq x y z
N MET A 1 -65.40 44.33 -14.52
CA MET A 1 -63.93 44.51 -14.57
C MET A 1 -63.44 44.96 -13.18
N LEU A 2 -63.33 44.20 -12.10
CA LEU A 2 -62.94 42.80 -11.84
C LEU A 2 -61.65 42.41 -12.59
N ASN A 3 -60.60 42.15 -11.80
CA ASN A 3 -59.26 41.67 -12.18
C ASN A 3 -58.11 42.64 -12.53
N GLN A 4 -58.01 43.81 -11.88
CA GLN A 4 -56.69 44.48 -11.76
C GLN A 4 -56.41 45.21 -10.43
N TYR A 5 -57.31 45.12 -9.44
CA TYR A 5 -57.16 45.76 -8.11
C TYR A 5 -56.78 44.78 -6.97
N PHE A 6 -56.45 43.52 -7.29
CA PHE A 6 -56.23 42.45 -6.28
C PHE A 6 -54.80 41.93 -6.15
N ARG A 7 -53.79 42.60 -6.75
CA ARG A 7 -52.39 42.11 -6.68
C ARG A 7 -51.33 43.08 -6.13
N LYS A 8 -51.74 44.27 -5.65
CA LYS A 8 -50.81 45.22 -5.01
C LYS A 8 -51.07 45.51 -3.53
N SER A 9 -52.17 45.00 -2.96
CA SER A 9 -52.46 45.14 -1.51
C SER A 9 -52.18 43.88 -0.67
N GLN A 10 -51.69 42.79 -1.28
CA GLN A 10 -51.28 41.58 -0.54
C GLN A 10 -49.77 41.47 -0.26
N ILE A 11 -48.95 42.36 -0.83
CA ILE A 11 -47.48 42.35 -0.64
C ILE A 11 -47.04 43.29 0.48
N PHE A 12 -47.92 44.21 0.94
CA PHE A 12 -47.59 45.16 2.01
C PHE A 12 -48.12 44.75 3.40
N LEU A 13 -49.01 43.76 3.48
CA LEU A 13 -49.52 43.22 4.76
C LEU A 13 -48.79 41.96 5.24
N LEU A 14 -48.02 41.27 4.39
CA LEU A 14 -47.18 40.14 4.83
C LEU A 14 -45.83 40.57 5.43
N SER A 15 -45.40 41.81 5.22
CA SER A 15 -44.13 42.36 5.73
C SER A 15 -44.25 43.00 7.12
N ILE A 16 -45.48 43.23 7.60
CA ILE A 16 -45.74 43.88 8.91
C ILE A 16 -46.21 42.86 9.97
N LEU A 17 -46.60 41.65 9.57
CA LEU A 17 -46.86 40.53 10.49
C LEU A 17 -45.65 39.62 10.75
N LEU A 18 -44.53 39.84 10.03
CA LEU A 18 -43.26 39.14 10.28
C LEU A 18 -42.27 39.93 11.16
N SER A 19 -42.65 41.12 11.59
CA SER A 19 -41.81 42.04 12.38
C SER A 19 -42.31 42.28 13.81
N ILE A 20 -43.33 41.54 14.27
CA ILE A 20 -43.82 41.55 15.68
C ILE A 20 -43.96 40.10 16.22
N SER A 21 -42.97 39.26 15.95
CA SER A 21 -42.70 38.04 16.76
C SER A 21 -41.22 37.89 17.10
N ILE A 22 -40.46 38.99 16.96
CA ILE A 22 -39.08 39.12 17.43
C ILE A 22 -39.12 39.98 18.70
N ALA A 23 -39.68 39.45 19.79
CA ALA A 23 -39.53 40.01 21.15
C ALA A 23 -40.24 39.15 22.21
N SER A 24 -40.04 37.83 22.25
CA SER A 24 -40.27 36.98 23.44
C SER A 24 -39.93 35.50 23.17
N ALA A 25 -38.66 35.22 22.93
CA ALA A 25 -38.07 33.89 23.13
C ALA A 25 -36.55 34.03 23.33
N LEU A 26 -36.14 34.93 24.22
CA LEU A 26 -34.87 34.78 24.93
C LEU A 26 -35.15 33.74 26.04
N GLN A 27 -35.19 32.46 25.67
CA GLN A 27 -34.88 31.44 26.65
C GLN A 27 -33.39 31.60 26.96
N PRO A 28 -33.00 31.70 28.24
CA PRO A 28 -31.59 31.57 28.59
C PRO A 28 -31.09 30.28 27.96
N TYR A 29 -29.86 30.31 27.45
CA TYR A 29 -29.06 29.10 27.29
C TYR A 29 -29.12 28.41 28.66
N GLU A 30 -29.98 27.39 28.79
CA GLU A 30 -29.95 26.50 29.93
C GLU A 30 -28.55 25.92 29.90
N GLN A 31 -27.76 26.32 30.89
CA GLN A 31 -26.64 25.51 31.33
C GLN A 31 -27.19 24.09 31.41
N ILE A 32 -26.64 23.19 30.59
CA ILE A 32 -26.81 21.77 30.83
C ILE A 32 -26.25 21.56 32.22
N ASP A 33 -27.17 21.45 33.17
CA ASP A 33 -26.87 21.15 34.54
C ASP A 33 -26.03 19.89 34.58
N ASP A 34 -24.99 20.00 35.39
CA ASP A 34 -24.07 18.97 35.84
C ASP A 34 -24.87 17.83 36.49
N HIS A 35 -25.34 16.91 35.66
CA HIS A 35 -25.83 15.61 36.09
C HIS A 35 -24.85 14.56 35.59
N GLY A 36 -24.10 13.99 36.54
CA GLY A 36 -23.13 12.93 36.33
C GLY A 36 -23.63 11.83 35.39
N GLY A 37 -23.16 11.88 34.15
CA GLY A 37 -23.38 10.85 33.15
C GLY A 37 -22.47 9.67 33.43
N SER A 38 -23.06 8.60 33.96
CA SER A 38 -22.46 7.30 34.23
C SER A 38 -22.12 6.52 32.94
N GLY A 39 -21.27 7.08 32.08
CA GLY A 39 -20.70 6.34 30.94
C GLY A 39 -19.56 5.45 31.42
N GLU A 40 -19.59 4.15 31.13
CA GLU A 40 -18.47 3.24 31.39
C GLU A 40 -17.18 3.80 30.73
N CYS A 41 -16.08 3.81 31.47
CA CYS A 41 -14.82 4.34 30.99
C CYS A 41 -14.21 3.43 29.93
N ALA A 42 -13.90 3.98 28.75
CA ALA A 42 -13.30 3.22 27.66
C ALA A 42 -11.77 3.32 27.63
N LEU A 43 -11.21 4.47 28.04
CA LEU A 43 -9.78 4.68 28.18
C LEU A 43 -9.50 5.69 29.30
N LEU A 44 -8.59 5.33 30.22
CA LEU A 44 -8.05 6.22 31.23
C LEU A 44 -6.75 6.83 30.71
N LEU A 45 -6.68 8.16 30.72
CA LEU A 45 -5.49 8.93 30.42
C LEU A 45 -4.84 9.37 31.72
N GLU A 46 -3.54 9.17 31.83
CA GLU A 46 -2.75 9.64 32.96
C GLU A 46 -2.45 11.14 32.82
N GLY A 47 -2.59 11.89 33.92
CA GLY A 47 -2.28 13.32 33.96
C GLY A 47 -3.47 14.20 34.39
N PRO A 48 -3.27 15.54 34.47
CA PRO A 48 -4.28 16.46 34.96
C PRO A 48 -5.58 16.36 34.14
N GLY A 49 -6.72 16.50 34.81
CA GLY A 49 -8.04 16.46 34.19
C GLY A 49 -8.12 17.35 32.94
N ARG A 50 -8.32 16.72 31.77
CA ARG A 50 -8.52 17.40 30.48
C ARG A 50 -10.02 17.42 30.23
N SER A 51 -10.59 18.62 30.03
CA SER A 51 -12.01 18.77 29.71
C SER A 51 -12.20 19.13 28.24
N SER A 52 -13.36 18.78 27.70
CA SER A 52 -13.78 19.04 26.31
C SER A 52 -14.18 20.50 26.03
N ALA A 53 -13.88 21.43 26.94
CA ALA A 53 -14.25 22.84 26.78
C ALA A 53 -13.26 23.57 25.87
N PHE A 54 -13.80 24.25 24.85
CA PHE A 54 -13.02 24.97 23.84
C PHE A 54 -12.67 26.37 24.33
N ASP A 55 -11.38 26.72 24.35
CA ASP A 55 -10.90 28.08 24.65
C ASP A 55 -10.85 28.90 23.36
N TYR A 56 -11.84 29.78 23.21
CA TYR A 56 -12.00 30.66 22.04
C TYR A 56 -10.93 31.76 21.95
N GLY A 57 -10.18 32.05 23.01
CA GLY A 57 -9.11 33.06 23.01
C GLY A 57 -7.79 32.53 22.43
N LEU A 58 -7.54 31.23 22.59
CA LEU A 58 -6.32 30.56 22.12
C LEU A 58 -6.56 29.60 20.95
N ASN A 59 -7.81 29.43 20.49
CA ASN A 59 -8.20 28.45 19.48
C ASN A 59 -7.70 27.03 19.82
N THR A 60 -7.66 26.70 21.11
CA THR A 60 -7.18 25.41 21.62
C THR A 60 -8.17 24.88 22.64
N LEU A 61 -8.26 23.57 22.80
CA LEU A 61 -9.00 22.97 23.91
C LEU A 61 -8.15 23.11 25.16
N ARG A 62 -8.40 24.18 25.92
CA ARG A 62 -8.01 24.26 27.32
C ARG A 62 -9.29 24.05 28.11
N GLY A 63 -9.30 22.98 28.88
CA GLY A 63 -10.40 22.68 29.79
C GLY A 63 -10.79 23.90 30.63
N THR A 64 -12.04 23.92 31.05
CA THR A 64 -12.63 24.96 31.89
C THR A 64 -11.71 25.38 33.06
N PRO A 65 -11.73 26.65 33.50
CA PRO A 65 -11.00 27.10 34.70
C PRO A 65 -11.46 26.41 35.99
N SER A 66 -12.62 25.74 35.96
CA SER A 66 -13.04 24.82 37.02
C SER A 66 -12.17 23.56 36.97
N SER A 67 -11.24 23.50 37.91
CA SER A 67 -10.41 22.34 38.21
C SER A 67 -11.27 21.07 38.36
N TYR A 68 -11.26 20.21 37.34
CA TYR A 68 -11.49 18.79 37.57
C TYR A 68 -10.24 18.27 38.28
N GLY A 69 -10.27 18.31 39.62
CA GLY A 69 -9.19 17.90 40.52
C GLY A 69 -8.97 16.39 40.58
N GLY A 70 -9.09 15.68 39.46
CA GLY A 70 -8.81 14.25 39.34
C GLY A 70 -7.41 13.99 38.74
N PRO A 71 -6.70 12.92 39.15
CA PRO A 71 -5.38 12.56 38.60
C PRO A 71 -5.44 11.90 37.21
N GLN A 72 -6.65 11.67 36.69
CA GLN A 72 -6.89 10.93 35.46
C GLN A 72 -8.06 11.54 34.68
N THR A 73 -7.99 11.45 33.34
CA THR A 73 -9.10 11.81 32.44
C THR A 73 -9.67 10.55 31.81
N CYS A 74 -10.99 10.39 31.81
CA CYS A 74 -11.64 9.27 31.16
C CYS A 74 -12.24 9.66 29.80
N ILE A 75 -11.89 8.92 28.75
CA ILE A 75 -12.68 8.88 27.51
C ILE A 75 -13.74 7.79 27.70
N THR A 76 -15.02 8.16 27.75
CA THR A 76 -16.13 7.22 27.92
C THR A 76 -16.56 6.61 26.59
N TYR A 77 -17.25 5.47 26.61
CA TYR A 77 -17.84 4.89 25.40
C TYR A 77 -18.84 5.84 24.73
N ASP A 78 -19.55 6.65 25.51
CA ASP A 78 -20.45 7.68 24.99
C ASP A 78 -19.71 8.78 24.23
N ALA A 79 -18.53 9.19 24.71
CA ALA A 79 -17.69 10.14 23.99
C ALA A 79 -17.23 9.56 22.63
N VAL A 80 -16.88 8.28 22.59
CA VAL A 80 -16.52 7.59 21.32
C VAL A 80 -17.73 7.52 20.38
N ASN A 81 -18.91 7.19 20.89
CA ASN A 81 -20.16 7.15 20.12
C ASN A 81 -20.53 8.54 19.58
N ASN A 82 -20.35 9.60 20.37
CA ASN A 82 -20.58 10.97 19.93
C ASN A 82 -19.59 11.39 18.83
N ALA A 83 -18.31 11.04 18.96
CA ALA A 83 -17.32 11.27 17.91
C ALA A 83 -17.67 10.49 16.62
N TYR A 84 -18.15 9.25 16.74
CA TYR A 84 -18.66 8.45 15.62
C TYR A 84 -19.83 9.14 14.89
N VAL A 85 -20.84 9.60 15.62
CA VAL A 85 -22.00 10.29 15.03
C VAL A 85 -21.58 11.60 14.35
N GLN A 86 -20.61 12.32 14.91
CA GLN A 86 -20.04 13.51 14.28
C GLN A 86 -19.30 13.18 12.97
N ALA A 87 -18.43 12.16 12.99
CA ALA A 87 -17.67 11.74 11.81
C ALA A 87 -18.58 11.26 10.67
N ARG A 88 -19.69 10.57 10.98
CA ARG A 88 -20.71 10.12 10.02
C ARG A 88 -21.41 11.25 9.26
N LYS A 89 -21.31 12.51 9.72
CA LYS A 89 -21.84 13.68 8.97
C LYS A 89 -21.01 13.99 7.73
N TYR A 90 -19.72 13.63 7.74
CA TYR A 90 -18.76 13.96 6.70
C TYR A 90 -18.33 12.73 5.89
N VAL A 91 -18.26 11.56 6.53
CA VAL A 91 -17.79 10.32 5.90
C VAL A 91 -18.96 9.37 5.63
N ARG A 92 -19.14 9.00 4.37
CA ARG A 92 -20.11 7.99 3.96
C ARG A 92 -19.43 6.63 3.93
N VAL A 93 -19.94 5.70 4.72
CA VAL A 93 -19.42 4.32 4.80
C VAL A 93 -20.41 3.36 4.18
N VAL A 94 -19.88 2.38 3.45
CA VAL A 94 -20.64 1.29 2.83
C VAL A 94 -21.26 0.40 3.92
N GLU A 95 -22.42 -0.18 3.64
CA GLU A 95 -23.03 -1.17 4.53
C GLU A 95 -22.14 -2.40 4.70
N ARG A 96 -22.31 -3.10 5.83
CA ARG A 96 -21.50 -4.27 6.16
C ARG A 96 -21.72 -5.40 5.15
N ARG A 97 -20.62 -5.96 4.62
CA ARG A 97 -20.62 -7.04 3.62
C ARG A 97 -19.69 -8.17 4.03
N GLU A 98 -19.79 -9.30 3.34
CA GLU A 98 -18.84 -10.42 3.51
C GLU A 98 -17.49 -10.14 2.85
N ARG A 99 -17.50 -9.49 1.68
CA ARG A 99 -16.31 -9.11 0.93
C ARG A 99 -16.34 -7.60 0.67
N TYR A 100 -15.16 -6.99 0.78
CA TYR A 100 -14.95 -5.56 0.56
C TYR A 100 -13.97 -5.35 -0.57
N GLN A 101 -14.35 -4.53 -1.54
CA GLN A 101 -13.39 -3.91 -2.44
C GLN A 101 -12.50 -2.95 -1.65
N HIS A 102 -11.30 -2.66 -2.17
CA HIS A 102 -10.31 -1.85 -1.46
C HIS A 102 -10.84 -0.43 -1.17
N GLU A 103 -11.56 0.15 -2.13
CA GLU A 103 -12.19 1.47 -2.03
C GLU A 103 -13.33 1.46 -0.99
N GLU A 104 -14.05 0.35 -0.86
CA GLU A 104 -15.12 0.20 0.14
C GLU A 104 -14.55 0.11 1.55
N LEU A 105 -13.48 -0.69 1.75
CA LEU A 105 -12.77 -0.78 3.02
C LEU A 105 -12.16 0.58 3.42
N ALA A 106 -11.66 1.34 2.44
CA ALA A 106 -11.10 2.67 2.68
C ALA A 106 -12.11 3.60 3.36
N THR A 107 -13.41 3.54 3.01
CA THR A 107 -14.44 4.36 3.65
C THR A 107 -14.59 4.05 5.15
N VAL A 108 -14.41 2.78 5.55
CA VAL A 108 -14.39 2.38 6.97
C VAL A 108 -13.15 2.97 7.66
N GLY A 109 -11.99 2.88 7.01
CA GLY A 109 -10.74 3.46 7.50
C GLY A 109 -10.81 4.98 7.66
N GLU A 110 -11.41 5.69 6.70
CA GLU A 110 -11.66 7.14 6.78
C GLU A 110 -12.51 7.51 7.99
N LEU A 111 -13.59 6.77 8.25
CA LEU A 111 -14.47 7.04 9.38
C LEU A 111 -13.73 6.83 10.71
N ILE A 112 -13.02 5.70 10.87
CA ILE A 112 -12.25 5.39 12.08
C ILE A 112 -11.14 6.43 12.31
N LEU A 113 -10.50 6.87 11.23
CA LEU A 113 -9.48 7.92 11.29
C LEU A 113 -10.07 9.27 11.74
N GLU A 114 -11.25 9.64 11.23
CA GLU A 114 -11.93 10.87 11.63
C GLU A 114 -12.42 10.82 13.09
N VAL A 115 -12.93 9.68 13.56
CA VAL A 115 -13.25 9.49 14.99
C VAL A 115 -12.01 9.68 15.85
N SER A 116 -10.88 9.09 15.44
CA SER A 116 -9.60 9.23 16.13
C SER A 116 -9.14 10.70 16.17
N ARG A 117 -9.31 11.43 15.06
CA ARG A 117 -8.99 12.87 14.96
C ARG A 117 -9.87 13.73 15.87
N ILE A 118 -11.18 13.47 15.91
CA ILE A 118 -12.12 14.19 16.79
C ILE A 118 -11.71 13.97 18.24
N LEU A 119 -11.50 12.73 18.67
CA LEU A 119 -11.07 12.42 20.05
C LEU A 119 -9.71 13.05 20.38
N ALA A 120 -8.74 12.94 19.47
CA ALA A 120 -7.41 13.53 19.63
C ALA A 120 -7.49 15.05 19.86
N ARG A 121 -8.33 15.74 19.09
CA ARG A 121 -8.57 17.17 19.27
C ARG A 121 -9.28 17.40 20.59
N THR A 122 -10.48 16.83 20.79
CA THR A 122 -11.36 17.03 21.96
C THR A 122 -10.64 16.90 23.30
N TYR A 123 -9.73 15.93 23.42
CA TYR A 123 -9.00 15.66 24.66
C TYR A 123 -7.54 16.14 24.66
N GLY A 124 -7.09 16.81 23.59
CA GLY A 124 -5.70 17.27 23.45
C GLY A 124 -4.69 16.14 23.61
N LEU A 125 -4.91 15.04 22.87
CA LEU A 125 -4.08 13.83 23.00
C LEU A 125 -2.69 14.04 22.42
N SER A 126 -1.69 13.53 23.14
CA SER A 126 -0.32 13.38 22.66
C SER A 126 -0.21 12.27 21.61
N VAL A 127 0.90 12.26 20.86
CA VAL A 127 1.21 11.19 19.89
C VAL A 127 1.16 9.81 20.55
N ASP A 128 1.65 9.70 21.79
CA ASP A 128 1.71 8.43 22.51
C ASP A 128 0.33 7.93 22.92
N GLU A 129 -0.55 8.83 23.35
CA GLU A 129 -1.94 8.52 23.66
C GLU A 129 -2.73 8.14 22.40
N ILE A 130 -2.44 8.74 21.25
CA ILE A 130 -3.06 8.39 19.96
C ILE A 130 -2.62 7.01 19.49
N GLU A 131 -1.32 6.71 19.56
CA GLU A 131 -0.76 5.48 18.98
C GLU A 131 -0.82 4.26 19.91
N HIS A 132 -0.81 4.45 21.23
CA HIS A 132 -0.84 3.34 22.20
C HIS A 132 -2.07 3.38 23.09
N GLY A 133 -2.70 4.54 23.29
CA GLY A 133 -3.91 4.68 24.11
C GLY A 133 -5.18 4.35 23.34
N LEU A 134 -5.47 5.08 22.25
CA LEU A 134 -6.69 4.90 21.47
C LEU A 134 -6.92 3.45 20.97
N PRO A 135 -5.89 2.67 20.56
CA PRO A 135 -6.11 1.28 20.16
C PRO A 135 -6.55 0.34 21.29
N LEU A 136 -6.42 0.75 22.57
CA LEU A 136 -6.88 -0.04 23.72
C LEU A 136 -8.39 0.06 23.95
N ILE A 137 -9.05 1.06 23.34
CA ILE A 137 -10.51 1.21 23.41
C ILE A 137 -11.17 -0.01 22.74
N ASP A 138 -11.98 -0.73 23.51
CA ASP A 138 -12.79 -1.84 22.98
C ASP A 138 -13.96 -1.30 22.13
N THR A 139 -13.73 -1.21 20.83
CA THR A 139 -14.70 -0.71 19.85
C THR A 139 -15.91 -1.63 19.66
N SER A 140 -15.90 -2.86 20.19
CA SER A 140 -17.07 -3.76 20.14
C SER A 140 -18.23 -3.27 21.02
N LYS A 141 -17.94 -2.40 21.99
CA LYS A 141 -18.92 -1.73 22.85
C LYS A 141 -19.41 -0.37 22.31
N THR A 142 -18.97 0.03 21.11
CA THR A 142 -19.37 1.31 20.48
C THR A 142 -20.14 1.09 19.19
N HIS A 143 -20.66 2.16 18.59
CA HIS A 143 -21.30 2.13 17.27
C HIS A 143 -20.34 1.70 16.13
N ILE A 144 -19.02 1.72 16.35
CA ILE A 144 -18.03 1.24 15.37
C ILE A 144 -18.24 -0.25 15.05
N ARG A 145 -18.75 -1.04 16.00
CA ARG A 145 -19.04 -2.47 15.79
C ARG A 145 -19.98 -2.75 14.60
N GLU A 146 -20.85 -1.79 14.26
CA GLU A 146 -21.86 -1.93 13.22
C GLU A 146 -21.23 -1.95 11.81
N ILE A 147 -20.12 -1.23 11.65
CA ILE A 147 -19.39 -1.08 10.38
C ILE A 147 -18.11 -1.92 10.33
N CYS A 148 -17.71 -2.54 11.44
CA CYS A 148 -16.46 -3.30 11.49
C CYS A 148 -16.54 -4.60 10.67
N PRO A 149 -15.65 -4.82 9.69
CA PRO A 149 -15.65 -6.04 8.88
C PRO A 149 -15.45 -7.31 9.73
N ALA A 150 -16.16 -8.38 9.37
CA ALA A 150 -16.11 -9.65 10.09
C ALA A 150 -14.70 -10.27 10.08
N PHE A 151 -14.01 -10.18 8.94
CA PHE A 151 -12.65 -10.70 8.76
C PHE A 151 -11.58 -9.96 9.60
N LEU A 152 -11.93 -8.86 10.27
CA LEU A 152 -11.03 -8.11 11.16
C LEU A 152 -11.33 -8.31 12.65
N SER A 153 -12.47 -8.88 13.02
CA SER A 153 -12.95 -8.93 14.41
C SER A 153 -13.33 -10.34 14.89
N ASN A 154 -13.89 -11.19 14.03
CA ASN A 154 -14.42 -12.52 14.40
C ASN A 154 -13.92 -13.60 13.42
N VAL A 155 -12.61 -13.79 13.35
CA VAL A 155 -12.01 -14.79 12.45
C VAL A 155 -11.98 -16.15 13.13
N HIS A 156 -12.70 -17.11 12.55
CA HIS A 156 -12.64 -18.51 12.96
C HIS A 156 -11.73 -19.30 12.03
N CYS A 157 -10.68 -19.90 12.60
CA CYS A 157 -9.73 -20.71 11.85
C CYS A 157 -10.13 -22.18 11.85
N GLN A 158 -10.18 -22.75 10.64
CA GLN A 158 -10.37 -24.18 10.44
C GLN A 158 -9.02 -24.80 10.05
N PRO A 159 -8.58 -25.88 10.72
CA PRO A 159 -7.38 -26.60 10.32
C PRO A 159 -7.50 -27.06 8.87
N GLY A 160 -6.45 -26.82 8.09
CA GLY A 160 -6.35 -27.21 6.69
C GLY A 160 -4.91 -27.50 6.31
N LYS A 161 -4.73 -28.29 5.26
CA LYS A 161 -3.39 -28.68 4.77
C LYS A 161 -2.70 -27.54 4.00
N TYR A 162 -3.48 -26.75 3.26
CA TYR A 162 -2.98 -25.75 2.32
C TYR A 162 -3.17 -24.33 2.85
N ARG A 163 -2.31 -23.41 2.41
CA ARG A 163 -2.43 -21.99 2.73
C ARG A 163 -3.66 -21.39 2.06
N ARG A 164 -4.43 -20.60 2.81
CA ARG A 164 -5.47 -19.75 2.23
C ARG A 164 -4.85 -18.67 1.35
N TYR A 165 -5.57 -18.25 0.31
CA TYR A 165 -5.13 -17.18 -0.60
C TYR A 165 -5.12 -15.80 0.06
N ASP A 166 -6.06 -15.56 0.99
CA ASP A 166 -6.19 -14.30 1.71
C ASP A 166 -5.19 -14.13 2.86
N GLY A 167 -4.36 -15.16 3.13
CA GLY A 167 -3.38 -15.17 4.22
C GLY A 167 -3.97 -15.28 5.63
N LEU A 168 -5.30 -15.34 5.78
CA LEU A 168 -5.93 -15.52 7.10
C LEU A 168 -5.54 -16.87 7.71
N CYS A 169 -5.51 -16.91 9.04
CA CYS A 169 -5.23 -18.12 9.82
C CYS A 169 -3.84 -18.74 9.60
N ASN A 170 -2.89 -17.99 9.05
CA ASN A 170 -1.48 -18.38 9.07
C ASN A 170 -0.96 -18.47 10.53
N ASN A 171 -1.38 -17.53 11.37
CA ASN A 171 -1.17 -17.54 12.81
C ASN A 171 -2.52 -17.85 13.51
N LEU A 172 -2.56 -18.89 14.34
CA LEU A 172 -3.82 -19.32 14.99
C LEU A 172 -4.22 -18.43 16.17
N ASN A 173 -3.25 -17.80 16.85
CA ASN A 173 -3.51 -16.89 17.97
C ASN A 173 -3.89 -15.49 17.47
N HIS A 174 -3.36 -15.11 16.31
CA HIS A 174 -3.61 -13.84 15.66
C HIS A 174 -3.99 -14.03 14.18
N PRO A 175 -5.22 -14.47 13.88
CA PRO A 175 -5.64 -14.91 12.54
C PRO A 175 -5.51 -13.89 11.42
N THR A 176 -5.42 -12.60 11.73
CA THR A 176 -5.35 -11.50 10.75
C THR A 176 -3.93 -11.04 10.45
N TRP A 177 -2.93 -11.51 11.19
CA TRP A 177 -1.54 -11.09 11.01
C TRP A 177 -1.00 -11.56 9.65
N GLY A 178 -0.58 -10.60 8.83
CA GLY A 178 -0.04 -10.85 7.49
C GLY A 178 -1.07 -11.21 6.44
N ALA A 179 -2.37 -11.13 6.75
CA ALA A 179 -3.44 -11.34 5.77
C ALA A 179 -3.57 -10.15 4.82
N VAL A 180 -4.20 -10.38 3.68
CA VAL A 180 -4.59 -9.33 2.72
C VAL A 180 -5.52 -8.32 3.42
N GLN A 181 -5.42 -7.06 3.03
CA GLN A 181 -6.11 -5.91 3.64
C GLN A 181 -5.74 -5.62 5.10
N SER A 182 -4.70 -6.27 5.64
CA SER A 182 -4.12 -5.86 6.93
C SER A 182 -3.28 -4.59 6.78
N THR A 183 -3.28 -3.75 7.82
CA THR A 183 -2.45 -2.54 7.86
C THR A 183 -0.97 -2.90 7.92
N PHE A 184 -0.10 -2.09 7.31
CA PHE A 184 1.34 -2.28 7.47
C PHE A 184 1.75 -2.18 8.94
N ALA A 185 2.64 -3.08 9.36
CA ALA A 185 3.21 -3.03 10.69
C ALA A 185 4.15 -1.82 10.81
N ARG A 186 4.33 -1.30 12.03
CA ARG A 186 5.21 -0.14 12.27
C ARG A 186 6.30 -0.51 13.26
N LEU A 187 7.55 -0.35 12.84
CA LEU A 187 8.72 -0.46 13.71
C LEU A 187 8.81 0.76 14.65
N LEU A 188 8.57 1.94 14.09
CA LEU A 188 8.59 3.23 14.79
C LEU A 188 7.24 3.93 14.61
N LYS A 189 6.90 4.79 15.58
CA LYS A 189 5.66 5.58 15.56
C LYS A 189 5.60 6.46 14.30
N PRO A 190 4.42 6.62 13.67
CA PRO A 190 4.29 7.51 12.52
C PRO A 190 4.47 8.97 12.91
N VAL A 191 4.96 9.77 11.96
CA VAL A 191 5.13 11.22 12.10
C VAL A 191 4.21 11.92 11.11
N TYR A 192 3.08 12.42 11.63
CA TYR A 192 2.12 13.27 10.93
C TYR A 192 2.09 14.67 11.58
N SER A 193 1.84 15.73 10.80
CA SER A 193 1.88 17.10 11.33
C SER A 193 0.72 17.41 12.28
N ASP A 194 -0.43 16.75 12.11
CA ASP A 194 -1.59 16.80 13.02
C ASP A 194 -1.63 15.60 13.97
N TYR A 195 -0.53 14.81 14.05
CA TYR A 195 -0.41 13.54 14.78
C TYR A 195 -1.34 12.42 14.33
N VAL A 196 -2.18 12.63 13.31
CA VAL A 196 -3.20 11.67 12.90
C VAL A 196 -3.04 11.27 11.44
N SER A 197 -2.89 12.21 10.50
CA SER A 197 -2.92 11.88 9.07
C SER A 197 -2.23 12.91 8.17
N ASP A 198 -2.08 14.16 8.60
CA ASP A 198 -1.58 15.22 7.72
C ASP A 198 -0.09 15.01 7.41
N PRO A 199 0.34 15.19 6.15
CA PRO A 199 1.71 14.90 5.74
C PRO A 199 2.75 15.57 6.62
N ARG A 200 3.85 14.86 6.83
CA ARG A 200 4.95 15.32 7.67
C ARG A 200 5.51 16.69 7.23
N VAL A 201 5.75 17.55 8.20
CA VAL A 201 6.49 18.81 8.06
C VAL A 201 7.88 18.72 8.70
N GLY A 202 8.73 19.71 8.47
CA GLY A 202 10.04 19.85 9.11
C GLY A 202 9.93 20.00 10.64
N SER A 203 11.02 19.76 11.35
CA SER A 203 11.08 19.79 12.83
C SER A 203 10.63 21.13 13.44
N HIS A 204 10.77 22.23 12.71
CA HIS A 204 10.36 23.57 13.12
C HIS A 204 9.02 24.02 12.49
N GLY A 205 8.24 23.10 11.93
CA GLY A 205 7.00 23.40 11.22
C GLY A 205 7.21 23.95 9.80
N SER A 206 8.45 24.01 9.31
CA SER A 206 8.77 24.41 7.94
C SER A 206 8.35 23.34 6.91
N THR A 207 8.16 23.74 5.66
CA THR A 207 7.95 22.79 4.57
C THR A 207 9.21 21.96 4.33
N LEU A 208 9.04 20.66 4.07
CA LEU A 208 10.14 19.80 3.64
C LEU A 208 10.58 20.19 2.22
N PRO A 209 11.86 20.00 1.84
CA PRO A 209 12.32 20.24 0.48
C PRO A 209 11.43 19.54 -0.55
N PRO A 210 11.07 20.17 -1.69
CA PRO A 210 10.28 19.50 -2.72
C PRO A 210 10.95 18.20 -3.18
N PRO A 211 10.22 17.07 -3.29
CA PRO A 211 10.82 15.78 -3.66
C PRO A 211 11.60 15.82 -4.98
N ARG A 212 11.11 16.55 -5.98
CA ARG A 212 11.81 16.72 -7.27
C ARG A 212 13.16 17.43 -7.13
N ILE A 213 13.26 18.43 -6.24
CA ILE A 213 14.54 19.12 -6.00
C ILE A 213 15.55 18.14 -5.40
N VAL A 214 15.13 17.34 -4.42
CA VAL A 214 16.01 16.32 -3.83
C VAL A 214 16.40 15.28 -4.88
N SER A 215 15.45 14.81 -5.70
CA SER A 215 15.70 13.84 -6.79
C SER A 215 16.78 14.34 -7.74
N ARG A 216 16.63 15.53 -8.32
CA ARG A 216 17.60 16.05 -9.30
C ARG A 216 18.97 16.40 -8.70
N THR A 217 19.04 16.69 -7.40
CA THR A 217 20.28 17.14 -6.74
C THR A 217 21.07 15.99 -6.13
N ILE A 218 20.39 15.00 -5.55
CA ILE A 218 21.00 13.88 -4.82
C ILE A 218 21.01 12.60 -5.64
N HIS A 219 20.10 12.46 -6.60
CA HIS A 219 20.00 11.28 -7.45
C HIS A 219 20.28 11.59 -8.94
N PRO A 220 21.45 12.16 -9.29
CA PRO A 220 21.85 12.33 -10.68
C PRO A 220 22.10 10.97 -11.35
N ASP A 221 22.12 10.96 -12.69
CA ASP A 221 22.48 9.76 -13.47
C ASP A 221 23.95 9.86 -13.88
N GLU A 222 24.84 9.33 -13.03
CA GLU A 222 26.30 9.38 -13.21
C GLU A 222 26.86 8.18 -14.00
N GLY A 223 26.03 7.15 -14.22
CA GLY A 223 26.22 6.13 -15.25
C GLY A 223 27.33 5.08 -15.07
N TYR A 224 28.22 5.15 -14.06
CA TYR A 224 29.36 4.23 -13.91
C TYR A 224 29.86 4.02 -12.48
N HIS A 225 29.76 2.81 -11.93
CA HIS A 225 30.32 2.42 -10.62
C HIS A 225 30.75 0.93 -10.59
N ASP A 226 31.57 0.52 -9.61
CA ASP A 226 32.08 -0.87 -9.51
C ASP A 226 30.98 -1.87 -9.09
N HIS A 227 31.00 -3.09 -9.65
CA HIS A 227 29.85 -4.01 -9.64
C HIS A 227 30.13 -5.42 -9.09
N ALA A 228 29.11 -6.04 -8.49
CA ALA A 228 29.16 -7.43 -7.98
C ALA A 228 27.97 -8.34 -8.38
N ALA A 229 26.91 -7.82 -9.02
CA ALA A 229 25.70 -8.59 -9.34
C ALA A 229 25.15 -8.31 -10.74
N THR A 230 24.35 -9.24 -11.25
CA THR A 230 23.67 -9.13 -12.55
C THR A 230 22.25 -8.58 -12.40
N ILE A 231 21.61 -8.21 -13.50
CA ILE A 231 20.21 -7.76 -13.53
C ILE A 231 19.26 -8.80 -12.92
N LEU A 232 19.62 -10.09 -12.94
CA LEU A 232 18.82 -11.14 -12.31
C LEU A 232 18.56 -10.88 -10.81
N LEU A 233 19.51 -10.27 -10.08
CA LEU A 233 19.31 -9.89 -8.67
C LEU A 233 18.16 -8.88 -8.54
N ILE A 234 18.11 -7.89 -9.44
CA ILE A 234 17.08 -6.84 -9.43
C ILE A 234 15.72 -7.44 -9.81
N SER A 235 15.69 -8.28 -10.86
CA SER A 235 14.46 -8.92 -11.31
C SER A 235 13.87 -9.86 -10.25
N TRP A 236 14.72 -10.61 -9.53
CA TRP A 236 14.26 -11.39 -8.37
C TRP A 236 13.79 -10.49 -7.22
N GLY A 237 14.52 -9.42 -6.91
CA GLY A 237 14.13 -8.46 -5.87
C GLY A 237 12.77 -7.82 -6.12
N GLN A 238 12.50 -7.38 -7.36
CA GLN A 238 11.19 -6.84 -7.75
C GLN A 238 10.10 -7.92 -7.70
N PHE A 239 10.38 -9.13 -8.18
CA PHE A 239 9.46 -10.27 -8.08
C PHE A 239 9.07 -10.55 -6.62
N MET A 240 10.02 -10.49 -5.69
CA MET A 240 9.76 -10.67 -4.26
C MET A 240 9.03 -9.48 -3.61
N ASP A 241 9.30 -8.24 -4.02
CA ASP A 241 8.53 -7.07 -3.55
C ASP A 241 7.05 -7.24 -3.91
N HIS A 242 6.80 -7.70 -5.15
CA HIS A 242 5.47 -7.95 -5.67
C HIS A 242 4.80 -9.19 -5.07
N ASP A 243 5.54 -10.04 -4.35
CA ASP A 243 4.95 -11.10 -3.53
C ASP A 243 4.44 -10.57 -2.19
N LEU A 244 5.13 -9.57 -1.63
CA LEU A 244 4.96 -9.15 -0.24
C LEU A 244 4.12 -7.89 -0.04
N THR A 245 4.19 -6.92 -0.96
CA THR A 245 3.67 -5.58 -0.71
C THR A 245 3.02 -4.94 -1.94
N LEU A 246 1.80 -4.47 -1.75
CA LEU A 246 1.12 -3.52 -2.63
C LEU A 246 0.21 -2.62 -1.78
N THR A 247 0.46 -1.33 -1.82
CA THR A 247 -0.36 -0.36 -1.08
C THR A 247 -1.67 -0.13 -1.80
N ALA A 248 -2.81 -0.18 -1.09
CA ALA A 248 -4.09 0.18 -1.66
C ALA A 248 -4.15 1.69 -1.98
N THR A 249 -4.43 2.06 -3.23
CA THR A 249 -4.58 3.45 -3.69
C THR A 249 -5.82 3.61 -4.56
N PRO A 250 -6.36 4.84 -4.72
CA PRO A 250 -7.31 5.13 -5.78
C PRO A 250 -6.73 4.76 -7.15
N LEU A 251 -7.57 4.18 -8.02
CA LEU A 251 -7.22 3.78 -9.38
C LEU A 251 -8.14 4.47 -10.40
N ASP A 252 -7.66 4.65 -11.62
CA ASP A 252 -8.48 5.12 -12.73
C ASP A 252 -9.66 4.17 -12.98
N PRO A 253 -10.91 4.66 -13.12
CA PRO A 253 -12.10 3.81 -13.17
C PRO A 253 -12.21 2.95 -14.44
N VAL A 254 -11.41 3.23 -15.47
CA VAL A 254 -11.46 2.50 -16.75
C VAL A 254 -10.27 1.56 -16.89
N THR A 255 -9.06 2.09 -16.71
CA THR A 255 -7.81 1.35 -16.93
C THR A 255 -7.27 0.69 -15.68
N ARG A 256 -7.78 1.08 -14.49
CA ARG A 256 -7.29 0.63 -13.17
C ARG A 256 -5.80 0.93 -12.92
N ASN A 257 -5.19 1.81 -13.73
CA ASN A 257 -3.85 2.33 -13.48
C ASN A 257 -3.89 3.53 -12.52
N GLU A 258 -2.74 4.13 -12.22
CA GLU A 258 -2.65 5.32 -11.37
C GLU A 258 -3.47 6.48 -11.97
N PRO A 259 -4.32 7.14 -11.15
CA PRO A 259 -5.22 8.18 -11.64
C PRO A 259 -4.48 9.52 -11.83
N GLU A 260 -4.77 10.20 -12.94
CA GLU A 260 -4.28 11.55 -13.25
C GLU A 260 -5.35 12.61 -12.92
N GLU A 261 -5.64 12.75 -11.62
CA GLU A 261 -6.75 13.58 -11.13
C GLU A 261 -6.32 14.74 -10.24
N CYS A 262 -5.02 14.87 -9.94
CA CYS A 262 -4.50 15.85 -8.99
C CYS A 262 -3.97 17.09 -9.69
N CYS A 263 -3.20 16.90 -10.75
CA CYS A 263 -2.72 17.99 -11.58
C CYS A 263 -3.83 18.48 -12.52
N HIS A 264 -3.79 19.77 -12.88
CA HIS A 264 -4.70 20.39 -13.86
C HIS A 264 -6.20 20.36 -13.53
N ARG A 265 -6.61 19.93 -12.32
CA ARG A 265 -7.98 20.04 -11.82
C ARG A 265 -8.13 21.16 -10.78
N PRO A 266 -9.25 21.91 -10.79
CA PRO A 266 -9.54 22.87 -9.72
C PRO A 266 -9.74 22.17 -8.38
N ALA A 267 -9.37 22.83 -7.28
CA ALA A 267 -9.25 22.21 -5.95
C ALA A 267 -10.52 21.49 -5.48
N ASN A 268 -11.70 21.98 -5.84
CA ASN A 268 -13.00 21.39 -5.50
C ASN A 268 -13.35 20.12 -6.30
N SER A 269 -12.60 19.79 -7.34
CA SER A 269 -12.82 18.63 -8.23
C SER A 269 -11.67 17.63 -8.21
N ARG A 270 -10.64 17.90 -7.41
CA ARG A 270 -9.52 16.98 -7.20
C ARG A 270 -9.99 15.79 -6.37
N ASN A 271 -9.34 14.66 -6.60
CA ASN A 271 -9.51 13.50 -5.74
C ASN A 271 -9.15 13.88 -4.28
N PRO A 272 -9.95 13.47 -3.27
CA PRO A 272 -9.66 13.80 -1.86
C PRO A 272 -8.32 13.26 -1.37
N TYR A 273 -7.75 12.28 -2.07
CA TYR A 273 -6.44 11.69 -1.78
C TYR A 273 -5.27 12.37 -2.51
N CYS A 274 -5.47 13.51 -3.18
CA CYS A 274 -4.37 14.18 -3.87
C CYS A 274 -3.29 14.69 -2.92
N MET A 275 -2.03 14.45 -3.30
CA MET A 275 -0.84 14.95 -2.62
C MET A 275 0.28 15.13 -3.66
N GLU A 276 0.01 15.99 -4.66
CA GLU A 276 0.83 16.19 -5.84
C GLU A 276 2.31 16.53 -5.53
N ILE A 277 3.18 16.26 -6.49
CA ILE A 277 4.58 16.66 -6.44
C ILE A 277 4.74 17.93 -7.27
N GLY A 278 4.94 19.07 -6.59
CA GLY A 278 5.21 20.35 -7.24
C GLY A 278 6.55 20.34 -7.96
N ILE A 279 6.56 20.85 -9.20
CA ILE A 279 7.76 20.97 -10.03
C ILE A 279 8.19 22.44 -10.11
N PRO A 280 9.43 22.78 -9.72
CA PRO A 280 9.93 24.15 -9.77
C PRO A 280 9.90 24.74 -11.18
N HIS A 281 9.82 26.07 -11.26
CA HIS A 281 9.80 26.77 -12.55
C HIS A 281 11.10 26.58 -13.34
N ASP A 282 12.22 26.56 -12.63
CA ASP A 282 13.60 26.35 -13.07
C ASP A 282 13.99 24.86 -13.16
N ASP A 283 13.02 23.93 -13.21
CA ASP A 283 13.37 22.52 -13.45
C ASP A 283 13.99 22.36 -14.85
N PRO A 284 15.23 21.85 -14.97
CA PRO A 284 15.95 21.81 -16.24
C PRO A 284 15.35 20.82 -17.24
N PHE A 285 14.59 19.83 -16.77
CA PHE A 285 13.98 18.80 -17.63
C PHE A 285 12.49 19.09 -17.83
N TYR A 286 11.72 19.06 -16.75
CA TYR A 286 10.27 19.25 -16.79
C TYR A 286 9.87 20.68 -17.20
N GLY A 287 10.69 21.68 -16.84
CA GLY A 287 10.45 23.07 -17.20
C GLY A 287 10.43 23.33 -18.69
N VAL A 288 11.21 22.57 -19.48
CA VAL A 288 11.23 22.64 -20.95
C VAL A 288 9.88 22.23 -21.56
N TYR A 289 9.17 21.32 -20.89
CA TYR A 289 7.85 20.84 -21.31
C TYR A 289 6.70 21.60 -20.64
N GLY A 290 6.99 22.64 -19.85
CA GLY A 290 5.98 23.41 -19.12
C GLY A 290 5.30 22.64 -17.98
N VAL A 291 5.88 21.53 -17.51
CA VAL A 291 5.31 20.70 -16.45
C VAL A 291 5.58 21.36 -15.09
N ARG A 292 4.52 21.51 -14.28
CA ARG A 292 4.55 22.17 -12.95
C ARG A 292 4.08 21.27 -11.80
N CYS A 293 3.57 20.09 -12.13
CA CYS A 293 2.93 19.18 -11.19
C CYS A 293 3.06 17.76 -11.74
N LEU A 294 3.43 16.81 -10.87
CA LEU A 294 3.27 15.38 -11.14
C LEU A 294 2.16 14.82 -10.25
N ASP A 295 1.29 14.02 -10.85
CA ASP A 295 0.18 13.39 -10.15
C ASP A 295 0.69 12.42 -9.09
N PHE A 296 0.10 12.52 -7.89
CA PHE A 296 0.37 11.61 -6.80
C PHE A 296 -0.87 11.52 -5.91
N VAL A 297 -1.32 10.28 -5.67
CA VAL A 297 -2.41 9.98 -4.75
C VAL A 297 -1.91 9.22 -3.53
N ARG A 298 -2.45 9.59 -2.38
CA ARG A 298 -2.20 8.95 -1.09
C ARG A 298 -2.80 7.54 -1.08
N GLY A 299 -2.18 6.64 -0.31
CA GLY A 299 -2.75 5.32 -0.06
C GLY A 299 -4.00 5.44 0.81
N PHE A 300 -4.95 4.52 0.65
CA PHE A 300 -6.16 4.50 1.47
C PHE A 300 -5.84 4.32 2.96
N PRO A 301 -6.61 4.95 3.86
CA PRO A 301 -6.52 4.64 5.28
C PRO A 301 -7.05 3.23 5.51
N GLY A 302 -6.24 2.39 6.14
CA GLY A 302 -6.58 1.02 6.49
C GLY A 302 -7.26 0.91 7.84
N VAL A 303 -7.79 -0.27 8.10
CA VAL A 303 -8.54 -0.60 9.30
C VAL A 303 -7.71 -1.57 10.13
N ARG A 304 -7.33 -1.17 11.35
CA ARG A 304 -6.63 -2.06 12.29
C ARG A 304 -7.55 -3.24 12.68
N ALA A 305 -6.97 -4.39 13.01
CA ALA A 305 -7.73 -5.52 13.55
C ALA A 305 -8.58 -5.08 14.77
N GLY A 306 -9.83 -5.53 14.82
CA GLY A 306 -10.83 -5.06 15.77
C GLY A 306 -11.31 -3.61 15.53
N CYS A 307 -11.06 -3.03 14.36
CA CYS A 307 -11.43 -1.64 14.03
C CYS A 307 -10.92 -0.61 15.06
N ARG A 308 -9.74 -0.88 15.60
CA ARG A 308 -9.09 -0.04 16.62
C ARG A 308 -8.78 1.36 16.08
N LEU A 309 -9.00 2.35 16.94
CA LEU A 309 -8.71 3.76 16.71
C LEU A 309 -7.18 4.02 16.68
N GLY A 310 -6.76 5.18 16.17
CA GLY A 310 -5.35 5.63 16.11
C GLY A 310 -5.05 6.44 14.85
N SER A 311 -3.78 6.75 14.58
CA SER A 311 -3.41 7.50 13.37
C SER A 311 -3.66 6.71 12.08
N ARG A 312 -3.45 7.40 10.94
CA ARG A 312 -3.48 6.82 9.60
C ARG A 312 -2.44 5.72 9.48
N ASN A 313 -2.88 4.59 8.94
CA ASN A 313 -2.02 3.51 8.54
C ASN A 313 -2.53 2.95 7.22
N GLN A 314 -1.68 2.87 6.21
CA GLN A 314 -2.04 2.27 4.93
C GLN A 314 -2.17 0.75 5.09
N PHE A 315 -2.86 0.10 4.15
CA PHE A 315 -3.01 -1.34 4.16
C PHE A 315 -2.44 -2.00 2.90
N ASN A 316 -1.99 -3.22 3.11
CA ASN A 316 -1.44 -4.08 2.08
C ASN A 316 -2.58 -4.84 1.38
N ILE A 317 -2.61 -4.87 0.05
CA ILE A 317 -3.55 -5.70 -0.71
C ILE A 317 -2.95 -7.05 -1.12
N LEU A 318 -1.75 -7.36 -0.62
CA LEU A 318 -1.12 -8.67 -0.70
C LEU A 318 -1.01 -9.35 0.66
N THR A 319 -0.69 -10.65 0.69
CA THR A 319 -0.28 -11.31 1.94
C THR A 319 1.15 -10.89 2.29
N ALA A 320 1.49 -10.92 3.58
CA ALA A 320 2.82 -10.53 4.06
C ALA A 320 3.82 -11.69 4.14
N ILE A 321 3.38 -12.90 3.79
CA ILE A 321 4.18 -14.12 3.83
C ILE A 321 4.62 -14.43 2.41
N ILE A 322 5.81 -15.02 2.24
CA ILE A 322 6.25 -15.50 0.94
C ILE A 322 5.42 -16.74 0.57
N ASP A 323 4.41 -16.56 -0.27
CA ASP A 323 3.46 -17.61 -0.68
C ASP A 323 3.12 -17.58 -2.19
N GLY A 324 3.92 -16.88 -2.99
CA GLY A 324 3.83 -16.91 -4.43
C GLY A 324 2.60 -16.20 -4.99
N ASN A 325 2.16 -15.11 -4.34
CA ASN A 325 1.14 -14.18 -4.81
C ASN A 325 1.38 -13.75 -6.26
N THR A 326 2.64 -13.57 -6.66
CA THR A 326 3.02 -13.27 -8.06
C THR A 326 2.56 -14.30 -9.08
N VAL A 327 2.39 -15.57 -8.66
CA VAL A 327 1.97 -16.68 -9.52
C VAL A 327 0.50 -17.02 -9.29
N TYR A 328 0.04 -17.02 -8.04
CA TYR A 328 -1.24 -17.61 -7.62
C TYR A 328 -2.31 -16.58 -7.24
N GLY A 329 -1.92 -15.34 -6.96
CA GLY A 329 -2.79 -14.28 -6.47
C GLY A 329 -3.33 -14.51 -5.07
N VAL A 330 -4.11 -13.54 -4.60
CA VAL A 330 -4.58 -13.44 -3.21
C VAL A 330 -6.07 -13.71 -3.04
N GLU A 331 -6.78 -13.92 -4.14
CA GLU A 331 -8.20 -14.23 -4.14
C GLU A 331 -8.43 -15.59 -4.80
N GLU A 332 -9.15 -16.47 -4.11
CA GLU A 332 -9.42 -17.83 -4.60
C GLU A 332 -10.14 -17.83 -5.96
N ASN A 333 -11.11 -16.92 -6.15
CA ASN A 333 -11.85 -16.83 -7.41
C ASN A 333 -10.94 -16.42 -8.58
N PHE A 334 -10.00 -15.52 -8.33
CA PHE A 334 -9.02 -15.09 -9.32
C PHE A 334 -7.98 -16.20 -9.58
N ALA A 335 -7.48 -16.86 -8.53
CA ALA A 335 -6.60 -18.01 -8.68
C ALA A 335 -7.22 -19.12 -9.54
N ARG A 336 -8.54 -19.35 -9.40
CA ARG A 336 -9.29 -20.28 -10.25
C ARG A 336 -9.36 -19.84 -11.71
N SER A 337 -9.46 -18.54 -12.02
CA SER A 337 -9.47 -18.05 -13.41
C SER A 337 -8.09 -18.14 -14.10
N LEU A 338 -7.02 -18.20 -13.31
CA LEU A 338 -5.66 -18.46 -13.78
C LEU A 338 -5.39 -19.95 -14.05
N ARG A 339 -6.27 -20.86 -13.64
CA ARG A 339 -6.13 -22.31 -13.85
C ARG A 339 -6.76 -22.75 -15.17
N SER A 340 -6.24 -23.83 -15.72
CA SER A 340 -6.85 -24.54 -16.85
C SER A 340 -8.07 -25.37 -16.44
N GLY A 341 -8.15 -25.75 -15.15
CA GLY A 341 -9.14 -26.67 -14.60
C GLY A 341 -8.87 -28.15 -14.93
N TYR A 342 -7.69 -28.47 -15.47
CA TYR A 342 -7.29 -29.84 -15.77
C TYR A 342 -5.82 -30.11 -15.44
N GLY A 343 -5.54 -31.25 -14.83
CA GLY A 343 -4.18 -31.73 -14.53
C GLY A 343 -3.40 -30.84 -13.54
N GLY A 344 -4.11 -30.03 -12.75
CA GLY A 344 -3.53 -29.05 -11.83
C GLY A 344 -2.85 -27.87 -12.52
N LEU A 345 -2.99 -27.70 -13.84
CA LEU A 345 -2.21 -26.74 -14.62
C LEU A 345 -2.75 -25.31 -14.52
N LEU A 346 -1.84 -24.34 -14.54
CA LEU A 346 -2.12 -22.95 -14.87
C LEU A 346 -2.42 -22.81 -16.36
N ARG A 347 -3.34 -21.90 -16.70
CA ARG A 347 -3.62 -21.47 -18.07
C ARG A 347 -2.36 -20.80 -18.62
N MET A 348 -2.03 -21.08 -19.88
CA MET A 348 -0.90 -20.49 -20.60
C MET A 348 -1.32 -20.12 -22.02
N ASN A 349 -0.52 -19.30 -22.69
CA ASN A 349 -0.75 -18.87 -24.07
C ASN A 349 0.25 -19.55 -25.04
N PRO A 350 -0.17 -20.56 -25.81
CA PRO A 350 0.69 -21.33 -26.72
C PRO A 350 0.95 -20.62 -28.05
N VAL A 351 1.18 -19.30 -28.04
CA VAL A 351 1.35 -18.47 -29.25
C VAL A 351 2.52 -18.92 -30.14
N PHE A 352 3.50 -19.63 -29.59
CA PHE A 352 4.66 -20.13 -30.33
C PHE A 352 4.72 -21.66 -30.46
N ALA A 353 3.62 -22.37 -30.19
CA ALA A 353 3.59 -23.84 -30.29
C ALA A 353 4.02 -24.36 -31.66
N GLN A 354 3.67 -23.65 -32.74
CA GLN A 354 4.06 -24.00 -34.11
C GLN A 354 5.58 -23.98 -34.36
N TYR A 355 6.34 -23.27 -33.52
CA TYR A 355 7.80 -23.21 -33.56
C TYR A 355 8.46 -24.17 -32.55
N GLY A 356 7.68 -24.96 -31.81
CA GLY A 356 8.17 -25.82 -30.73
C GLY A 356 8.73 -25.04 -29.54
N LEU A 357 8.31 -23.78 -29.36
CA LEU A 357 8.74 -22.95 -28.23
C LEU A 357 7.71 -22.98 -27.09
N HIS A 358 8.18 -22.68 -25.88
CA HIS A 358 7.35 -22.66 -24.68
C HIS A 358 6.34 -21.52 -24.65
N ASP A 359 5.22 -21.78 -23.96
CA ASP A 359 4.07 -20.86 -23.84
C ASP A 359 4.41 -19.58 -23.08
N LEU A 360 3.73 -18.49 -23.41
CA LEU A 360 3.75 -17.26 -22.62
C LEU A 360 2.65 -17.28 -21.55
N LEU A 361 2.65 -16.30 -20.65
CA LEU A 361 1.53 -16.07 -19.76
C LEU A 361 0.22 -15.85 -20.53
N PRO A 362 -0.94 -16.10 -19.90
CA PRO A 362 -2.24 -15.81 -20.50
C PRO A 362 -2.41 -14.34 -20.89
N LEU A 363 -3.32 -14.11 -21.84
CA LEU A 363 -3.77 -12.76 -22.18
C LEU A 363 -4.69 -12.23 -21.07
N LYS A 364 -4.47 -10.98 -20.68
CA LYS A 364 -5.36 -10.22 -19.80
C LYS A 364 -6.56 -9.73 -20.58
N LEU A 365 -7.69 -10.41 -20.40
CA LEU A 365 -8.95 -10.12 -21.10
C LEU A 365 -9.88 -9.24 -20.27
N ASP A 366 -9.81 -9.38 -18.94
CA ASP A 366 -10.48 -8.50 -18.00
C ASP A 366 -9.62 -7.26 -17.77
N ILE A 367 -10.17 -6.09 -18.10
CA ILE A 367 -9.49 -4.79 -18.12
C ILE A 367 -8.12 -4.88 -18.82
N PRO A 368 -8.10 -5.01 -20.17
CA PRO A 368 -6.89 -5.31 -20.93
C PRO A 368 -5.72 -4.31 -20.84
N ASP A 369 -5.96 -3.11 -20.30
CA ASP A 369 -4.98 -2.04 -20.12
C ASP A 369 -4.52 -1.88 -18.65
N GLU A 370 -4.97 -2.72 -17.72
CA GLU A 370 -4.51 -2.68 -16.32
C GLU A 370 -3.06 -3.18 -16.22
N GLY A 371 -2.20 -2.34 -15.65
CA GLY A 371 -0.78 -2.60 -15.44
C GLY A 371 0.10 -2.37 -16.68
N CYS A 372 -0.44 -1.91 -17.81
CA CYS A 372 0.31 -1.77 -19.07
C CYS A 372 -0.28 -0.69 -20.00
N THR A 373 0.33 -0.45 -21.17
CA THR A 373 -0.29 0.41 -22.20
C THR A 373 -0.17 -0.24 -23.58
N ARG A 374 -1.30 -0.75 -24.10
CA ARG A 374 -1.32 -1.48 -25.37
C ARG A 374 -1.02 -0.58 -26.57
N PRO A 375 -0.18 -1.01 -27.53
CA PRO A 375 0.09 -0.26 -28.75
C PRO A 375 -1.09 -0.26 -29.71
N ASN A 376 -1.93 -1.30 -29.66
CA ASN A 376 -3.15 -1.43 -30.45
C ASN A 376 -4.10 -2.45 -29.79
N ARG A 377 -5.34 -2.54 -30.29
CA ARG A 377 -6.40 -3.41 -29.74
C ARG A 377 -6.16 -4.91 -29.94
N SER A 378 -5.23 -5.30 -30.80
CA SER A 378 -4.95 -6.69 -31.14
C SER A 378 -3.85 -7.32 -30.28
N MET A 379 -3.07 -6.49 -29.58
CA MET A 379 -2.10 -6.97 -28.58
C MET A 379 -2.72 -6.88 -27.20
N TYR A 380 -2.37 -7.78 -26.30
CA TYR A 380 -2.87 -7.79 -24.93
C TYR A 380 -1.70 -7.81 -23.96
N CYS A 381 -1.96 -7.37 -22.75
CA CYS A 381 -1.02 -7.51 -21.65
C CYS A 381 -1.15 -8.91 -21.05
N PHE A 382 -0.18 -9.28 -20.23
CA PHE A 382 -0.17 -10.59 -19.60
C PHE A 382 -0.97 -10.61 -18.31
N ASP A 383 -1.57 -11.74 -18.02
CA ASP A 383 -2.33 -12.01 -16.80
C ASP A 383 -1.53 -12.99 -15.93
N ALA A 384 -1.47 -12.73 -14.63
CA ALA A 384 -0.76 -13.54 -13.64
C ALA A 384 -1.36 -13.33 -12.25
N GLY A 385 -0.76 -13.90 -11.21
CA GLY A 385 -1.24 -13.76 -9.83
C GLY A 385 -1.24 -12.32 -9.29
N GLU A 386 -0.47 -11.41 -9.90
CA GLU A 386 -0.34 -10.04 -9.42
C GLU A 386 -0.44 -9.01 -10.57
N ILE A 387 -1.06 -7.85 -10.27
CA ILE A 387 -1.51 -6.87 -11.28
C ILE A 387 -0.37 -6.09 -11.95
N ARG A 388 0.81 -6.01 -11.32
CA ARG A 388 2.00 -5.33 -11.86
C ARG A 388 2.90 -6.26 -12.65
N VAL A 389 2.45 -7.46 -13.04
CA VAL A 389 3.21 -8.41 -13.91
C VAL A 389 3.76 -7.77 -15.19
N ASN A 390 3.08 -6.74 -15.72
CA ASN A 390 3.47 -6.01 -16.93
C ASN A 390 4.26 -4.71 -16.66
N GLU A 391 4.56 -4.38 -15.40
CA GLU A 391 5.21 -3.11 -15.02
C GLU A 391 6.54 -2.95 -15.74
N GLN A 392 7.31 -4.04 -15.85
CA GLN A 392 8.54 -4.09 -16.61
C GLN A 392 8.72 -5.44 -17.29
N LEU A 393 9.27 -5.46 -18.51
CA LEU A 393 9.36 -6.67 -19.32
C LEU A 393 10.11 -7.83 -18.64
N VAL A 394 11.25 -7.53 -17.98
CA VAL A 394 12.03 -8.58 -17.29
C VAL A 394 11.31 -9.17 -16.09
N LEU A 395 10.44 -8.39 -15.44
CA LEU A 395 9.56 -8.90 -14.39
C LEU A 395 8.56 -9.89 -15.01
N THR A 396 7.93 -9.55 -16.14
CA THR A 396 7.05 -10.48 -16.88
C THR A 396 7.75 -11.80 -17.22
N CYS A 397 9.06 -11.76 -17.55
CA CYS A 397 9.85 -12.97 -17.74
C CYS A 397 9.88 -13.84 -16.47
N MET A 398 10.10 -13.25 -15.29
CA MET A 398 10.10 -13.98 -14.00
C MET A 398 8.74 -14.62 -13.69
N HIS A 399 7.64 -13.89 -13.87
CA HIS A 399 6.29 -14.47 -13.72
C HIS A 399 6.07 -15.64 -14.69
N THR A 400 6.51 -15.50 -15.95
CA THR A 400 6.41 -16.56 -16.96
C THR A 400 7.21 -17.79 -16.57
N LEU A 401 8.43 -17.61 -16.02
CA LEU A 401 9.29 -18.70 -15.57
C LEU A 401 8.60 -19.53 -14.48
N MET A 402 8.08 -18.86 -13.44
CA MET A 402 7.46 -19.56 -12.31
C MET A 402 6.12 -20.21 -12.68
N ALA A 403 5.35 -19.63 -13.60
CA ALA A 403 4.14 -20.27 -14.13
C ALA A 403 4.46 -21.53 -14.97
N ARG A 404 5.55 -21.49 -15.77
CA ARG A 404 6.05 -22.66 -16.50
C ARG A 404 6.54 -23.75 -15.54
N GLU A 405 7.22 -23.35 -14.46
CA GLU A 405 7.72 -24.30 -13.45
C GLU A 405 6.58 -25.03 -12.74
N HIS A 406 5.51 -24.31 -12.38
CA HIS A 406 4.29 -24.92 -11.89
C HIS A 406 3.76 -26.00 -12.86
N ASN A 407 3.58 -25.67 -14.14
CA ASN A 407 3.05 -26.64 -15.09
C ASN A 407 4.00 -27.84 -15.32
N ARG A 408 5.32 -27.62 -15.29
CA ARG A 408 6.33 -28.69 -15.36
C ARG A 408 6.21 -29.66 -14.19
N LEU A 409 6.08 -29.13 -12.97
CA LEU A 409 5.95 -29.91 -11.74
C LEU A 409 4.60 -30.63 -11.68
N SER A 410 3.50 -29.97 -12.00
CA SER A 410 2.16 -30.59 -11.98
C SER A 410 2.07 -31.78 -12.94
N HIS A 411 2.64 -31.66 -14.14
CA HIS A 411 2.73 -32.78 -15.09
C HIS A 411 3.48 -33.98 -14.49
N LYS A 412 4.64 -33.73 -13.86
CA LYS A 412 5.45 -34.79 -13.24
C LYS A 412 4.77 -35.41 -12.02
N LEU A 413 4.07 -34.61 -11.21
CA LEU A 413 3.29 -35.11 -10.10
C LEU A 413 2.11 -35.96 -10.57
N GLY A 414 1.47 -35.62 -11.69
CA GLY A 414 0.42 -36.41 -12.31
C GLY A 414 0.91 -37.75 -12.86
N GLU A 415 2.13 -37.80 -13.42
CA GLU A 415 2.79 -39.05 -13.82
C GLU A 415 3.06 -39.97 -12.61
N ILE A 416 3.56 -39.40 -11.51
CA ILE A 416 3.94 -40.15 -10.29
C ILE A 416 2.70 -40.56 -9.48
N ASN A 417 1.69 -39.69 -9.43
CA ASN A 417 0.45 -39.89 -8.67
C ASN A 417 -0.78 -39.85 -9.60
N PRO A 418 -1.02 -40.88 -10.44
CA PRO A 418 -2.17 -40.90 -11.36
C PRO A 418 -3.55 -40.87 -10.67
N HIS A 419 -3.58 -41.07 -9.35
CA HIS A 419 -4.80 -41.06 -8.53
C HIS A 419 -5.15 -39.68 -7.97
N TRP A 420 -4.28 -38.67 -8.14
CA TRP A 420 -4.58 -37.31 -7.71
C TRP A 420 -5.52 -36.61 -8.70
N ASP A 421 -6.50 -35.88 -8.16
CA ASP A 421 -7.37 -35.03 -8.95
C ASP A 421 -6.72 -33.67 -9.27
N ASP A 422 -7.41 -32.85 -10.07
CA ASP A 422 -6.94 -31.52 -10.47
C ASP A 422 -6.58 -30.63 -9.28
N GLU A 423 -7.42 -30.65 -8.23
CA GLU A 423 -7.21 -29.81 -7.04
C GLU A 423 -6.00 -30.26 -6.23
N THR A 424 -5.82 -31.57 -6.01
CA THR A 424 -4.67 -32.09 -5.30
C THR A 424 -3.38 -31.80 -6.06
N LEU A 425 -3.36 -32.00 -7.38
CA LEU A 425 -2.22 -31.67 -8.23
C LEU A 425 -1.87 -30.19 -8.14
N TYR A 426 -2.86 -29.31 -8.29
CA TYR A 426 -2.64 -27.86 -8.20
C TYR A 426 -2.08 -27.44 -6.84
N GLN A 427 -2.68 -27.89 -5.73
CA GLN A 427 -2.28 -27.44 -4.39
C GLN A 427 -0.91 -27.98 -3.97
N GLU A 428 -0.58 -29.23 -4.30
CA GLU A 428 0.75 -29.78 -4.01
C GLU A 428 1.82 -29.12 -4.88
N THR A 429 1.53 -28.88 -6.16
CA THR A 429 2.42 -28.13 -7.05
C THR A 429 2.64 -26.71 -6.53
N ARG A 430 1.57 -26.00 -6.18
CA ARG A 430 1.62 -24.66 -5.56
C ARG A 430 2.51 -24.67 -4.33
N ARG A 431 2.35 -25.66 -3.45
CA ARG A 431 3.14 -25.79 -2.22
C ARG A 431 4.64 -26.00 -2.50
N ILE A 432 5.00 -26.79 -3.50
CA ILE A 432 6.40 -27.01 -3.90
C ILE A 432 7.00 -25.73 -4.46
N VAL A 433 6.32 -25.07 -5.40
CA VAL A 433 6.80 -23.81 -6.02
C VAL A 433 6.98 -22.71 -4.97
N ILE A 434 6.07 -22.61 -3.98
CA ILE A 434 6.25 -21.70 -2.84
C ILE A 434 7.54 -22.02 -2.08
N GLY A 435 7.81 -23.31 -1.85
CA GLY A 435 9.06 -23.76 -1.24
C GLY A 435 10.29 -23.38 -2.05
N GLU A 436 10.24 -23.47 -3.39
CA GLU A 436 11.32 -23.04 -4.28
C GLU A 436 11.57 -21.53 -4.19
N ILE A 437 10.51 -20.72 -4.23
CA ILE A 437 10.60 -19.25 -4.09
C ILE A 437 11.22 -18.87 -2.74
N GLN A 438 10.75 -19.51 -1.65
CA GLN A 438 11.32 -19.31 -0.31
C GLN A 438 12.80 -19.72 -0.27
N HIS A 439 13.14 -20.87 -0.83
CA HIS A 439 14.51 -21.38 -0.84
C HIS A 439 15.45 -20.45 -1.60
N ILE A 440 15.13 -20.06 -2.84
CA ILE A 440 15.95 -19.14 -3.65
C ILE A 440 16.12 -17.80 -2.91
N THR A 441 15.04 -17.30 -2.30
CA THR A 441 15.08 -16.03 -1.57
C THR A 441 16.05 -16.07 -0.40
N TYR A 442 15.98 -17.08 0.47
CA TYR A 442 16.84 -17.18 1.66
C TYR A 442 18.25 -17.70 1.37
N ASN A 443 18.41 -18.57 0.37
CA ASN A 443 19.68 -19.22 0.05
C ASN A 443 20.57 -18.38 -0.88
N GLU A 444 19.97 -17.69 -1.85
CA GLU A 444 20.71 -17.05 -2.95
C GLU A 444 20.56 -15.52 -2.90
N PHE A 445 19.34 -15.02 -2.81
CA PHE A 445 19.07 -13.58 -2.88
C PHE A 445 19.51 -12.82 -1.62
N LEU A 446 18.98 -13.19 -0.44
CA LEU A 446 19.25 -12.46 0.80
C LEU A 446 20.74 -12.43 1.19
N PRO A 447 21.55 -13.50 1.02
CA PRO A 447 22.98 -13.44 1.30
C PRO A 447 23.76 -12.46 0.42
N LEU A 448 23.33 -12.23 -0.83
CA LEU A 448 23.94 -11.24 -1.72
C LEU A 448 23.55 -9.82 -1.32
N VAL A 449 22.33 -9.60 -0.83
CA VAL A 449 21.82 -8.29 -0.43
C VAL A 449 22.30 -7.88 0.97
N LEU A 450 22.22 -8.78 1.94
CA LEU A 450 22.49 -8.49 3.36
C LEU A 450 23.91 -8.85 3.79
N GLY A 451 24.59 -9.73 3.04
CA GLY A 451 25.86 -10.32 3.43
C GLY A 451 25.71 -11.46 4.44
N LYS A 452 26.68 -12.39 4.42
CA LYS A 452 26.65 -13.62 5.23
C LYS A 452 26.65 -13.35 6.74
N GLU A 453 27.30 -12.28 7.20
CA GLU A 453 27.37 -11.93 8.61
C GLU A 453 26.01 -11.52 9.17
N VAL A 454 25.25 -10.71 8.42
CA VAL A 454 23.89 -10.31 8.79
C VAL A 454 22.96 -11.53 8.78
N MET A 455 23.06 -12.37 7.76
CA MET A 455 22.30 -13.63 7.68
C MET A 455 22.54 -14.50 8.92
N ALA A 456 23.80 -14.68 9.34
CA ALA A 456 24.15 -15.44 10.53
C ALA A 456 23.61 -14.79 11.82
N LYS A 457 23.80 -13.47 11.98
CA LYS A 457 23.38 -12.69 13.16
C LYS A 457 21.89 -12.79 13.44
N PHE A 458 21.06 -12.87 12.39
CA PHE A 458 19.61 -12.98 12.51
C PHE A 458 19.08 -14.41 12.35
N GLY A 459 19.96 -15.42 12.29
CA GLY A 459 19.54 -16.82 12.18
C GLY A 459 18.81 -17.16 10.88
N LEU A 460 19.13 -16.46 9.79
CA LEU A 460 18.48 -16.58 8.48
C LEU A 460 19.17 -17.59 7.55
N LEU A 461 20.28 -18.19 7.99
CA LEU A 461 20.98 -19.22 7.22
C LEU A 461 20.17 -20.51 7.21
N LEU A 462 20.01 -21.10 6.02
CA LEU A 462 19.31 -22.36 5.86
C LEU A 462 20.10 -23.52 6.47
N GLN A 463 19.37 -24.49 7.02
CA GLN A 463 19.93 -25.77 7.42
C GLN A 463 20.33 -26.57 6.17
N LYS A 464 21.44 -27.31 6.24
CA LYS A 464 21.91 -28.14 5.11
C LYS A 464 21.06 -29.38 4.91
N GLU A 465 20.46 -29.89 5.98
CA GLU A 465 19.67 -31.11 6.01
C GLU A 465 18.54 -30.96 7.05
N GLY A 466 17.46 -31.73 6.90
CA GLY A 466 16.34 -31.74 7.84
C GLY A 466 15.31 -30.63 7.61
N TYR A 467 14.38 -30.52 8.56
CA TYR A 467 13.34 -29.49 8.57
C TYR A 467 13.68 -28.41 9.59
N TRP A 468 13.41 -27.15 9.23
CA TRP A 468 13.40 -26.06 10.18
C TRP A 468 12.08 -26.07 10.97
N ASP A 469 12.18 -26.13 12.30
CA ASP A 469 11.06 -26.24 13.25
C ASP A 469 10.89 -24.98 14.13
N GLY A 470 11.55 -23.88 13.77
CA GLY A 470 11.60 -22.63 14.56
C GLY A 470 10.39 -21.70 14.42
N TYR A 471 9.21 -22.19 14.03
CA TYR A 471 8.00 -21.34 13.94
C TYR A 471 7.64 -20.76 15.31
N ASP A 472 7.55 -19.43 15.40
CA ASP A 472 7.14 -18.72 16.62
C ASP A 472 5.81 -17.99 16.38
N SER A 473 4.76 -18.40 17.12
CA SER A 473 3.42 -17.81 17.04
C SER A 473 3.33 -16.38 17.58
N ASN A 474 4.37 -15.86 18.23
CA ASN A 474 4.41 -14.49 18.74
C ASN A 474 5.02 -13.50 17.73
N VAL A 475 5.62 -14.00 16.64
CA VAL A 475 6.18 -13.16 15.58
C VAL A 475 5.06 -12.69 14.66
N ASN A 476 4.95 -11.37 14.48
CA ASN A 476 4.02 -10.78 13.53
C ASN A 476 4.66 -10.75 12.12
N PRO A 477 4.15 -11.50 11.14
CA PRO A 477 4.67 -11.49 9.77
C PRO A 477 4.30 -10.24 8.97
N GLY A 478 3.48 -9.33 9.50
CA GLY A 478 3.03 -8.15 8.78
C GLY A 478 4.20 -7.31 8.22
N VAL A 479 4.12 -6.95 6.93
CA VAL A 479 5.15 -6.13 6.29
C VAL A 479 5.26 -4.77 6.98
N LEU A 480 6.48 -4.35 7.27
CA LEU A 480 6.73 -3.04 7.87
C LEU A 480 6.44 -1.91 6.85
N ALA A 481 5.81 -0.84 7.31
CA ALA A 481 5.57 0.37 6.53
C ALA A 481 6.88 0.94 5.97
N SER A 482 7.96 0.90 6.76
CA SER A 482 9.30 1.32 6.34
C SER A 482 9.91 0.41 5.28
N PHE A 483 9.61 -0.89 5.31
CA PHE A 483 10.07 -1.83 4.30
C PHE A 483 9.40 -1.54 2.95
N SER A 484 8.07 -1.44 2.92
CA SER A 484 7.25 -1.19 1.72
C SER A 484 7.48 0.20 1.09
N ALA A 485 7.52 1.26 1.91
CA ALA A 485 7.60 2.63 1.40
C ALA A 485 9.03 3.17 1.26
N ALA A 486 10.06 2.47 1.78
CA ALA A 486 11.44 2.94 1.71
C ALA A 486 12.48 1.82 1.52
N ALA A 487 12.69 0.94 2.50
CA ALA A 487 13.90 0.12 2.57
C ALA A 487 14.06 -0.86 1.38
N PHE A 488 12.99 -1.55 0.97
CA PHE A 488 13.06 -2.51 -0.14
C PHE A 488 13.07 -1.84 -1.52
N ARG A 489 12.99 -0.51 -1.57
CA ARG A 489 13.13 0.30 -2.79
C ARG A 489 14.58 0.59 -3.18
N PHE A 490 15.56 0.03 -2.46
CA PHE A 490 16.98 0.11 -2.84
C PHE A 490 17.24 -0.44 -4.25
N GLY A 491 16.38 -1.37 -4.71
CA GLY A 491 16.36 -1.89 -6.09
C GLY A 491 16.36 -0.82 -7.18
N HIS A 492 15.85 0.39 -6.90
CA HIS A 492 15.69 1.42 -7.91
C HIS A 492 17.00 2.08 -8.36
N SER A 493 18.05 2.15 -7.52
CA SER A 493 19.37 2.64 -7.95
C SER A 493 20.13 1.61 -8.78
N LEU A 494 19.81 0.32 -8.61
CA LEU A 494 20.43 -0.78 -9.36
C LEU A 494 19.95 -0.85 -10.83
N LEU A 495 18.88 -0.13 -11.20
CA LEU A 495 18.26 -0.21 -12.53
C LEU A 495 19.17 0.32 -13.65
N PRO A 496 19.34 -0.43 -14.75
CA PRO A 496 20.19 -0.01 -15.85
C PRO A 496 19.47 0.97 -16.77
N THR A 497 20.26 1.75 -17.52
CA THR A 497 19.73 2.63 -18.57
C THR A 497 19.14 1.86 -19.75
N ASN A 498 19.73 0.72 -20.10
CA ASN A 498 19.27 -0.16 -21.16
C ASN A 498 19.11 -1.58 -20.61
N VAL A 499 18.19 -2.35 -21.15
CA VAL A 499 18.08 -3.79 -20.94
C VAL A 499 18.63 -4.49 -22.17
N GLU A 500 19.56 -5.42 -21.95
CA GLU A 500 20.27 -6.11 -23.01
C GLU A 500 19.62 -7.46 -23.36
N ARG A 501 19.80 -7.86 -24.62
CA ARG A 501 19.42 -9.17 -25.15
C ARG A 501 20.66 -9.90 -25.62
N TRP A 502 20.79 -11.15 -25.21
CA TRP A 502 21.98 -11.97 -25.45
C TRP A 502 21.59 -13.30 -26.07
N SER A 503 22.47 -13.85 -26.90
CA SER A 503 22.25 -15.18 -27.48
C SER A 503 22.56 -16.29 -26.48
N LYS A 504 22.08 -17.51 -26.78
CA LYS A 504 22.45 -18.74 -26.05
C LYS A 504 23.96 -18.98 -25.98
N ALA A 505 24.72 -18.41 -26.91
CA ALA A 505 26.19 -18.45 -26.93
C ALA A 505 26.85 -17.29 -26.14
N HIS A 506 26.09 -16.59 -25.28
CA HIS A 506 26.56 -15.42 -24.51
C HIS A 506 27.20 -14.34 -25.39
N LYS A 507 26.59 -14.07 -26.55
CA LYS A 507 26.94 -12.92 -27.41
C LYS A 507 25.84 -11.87 -27.36
N PHE A 508 26.23 -10.61 -27.16
CA PHE A 508 25.34 -9.46 -27.26
C PHE A 508 24.61 -9.45 -28.61
N ILE A 509 23.29 -9.26 -28.58
CA ILE A 509 22.44 -9.16 -29.78
C ILE A 509 22.01 -7.71 -29.99
N ALA A 510 21.38 -7.12 -28.98
CA ALA A 510 20.81 -5.78 -29.02
C ALA A 510 20.48 -5.31 -27.60
N SER A 511 20.19 -4.03 -27.46
CA SER A 511 19.63 -3.47 -26.22
C SER A 511 18.41 -2.60 -26.52
N ARG A 512 17.61 -2.32 -25.48
CA ARG A 512 16.54 -1.32 -25.50
C ARG A 512 16.61 -0.44 -24.27
N ARG A 513 16.20 0.81 -24.42
CA ARG A 513 16.07 1.74 -23.29
C ARG A 513 15.05 1.22 -22.30
N LEU A 514 15.35 1.33 -21.00
CA LEU A 514 14.44 0.86 -19.96
C LEU A 514 13.05 1.52 -20.09
N ARG A 515 12.98 2.83 -20.40
CA ARG A 515 11.72 3.55 -20.59
C ARG A 515 10.78 2.97 -21.66
N ASP A 516 11.31 2.19 -22.60
CA ASP A 516 10.55 1.60 -23.72
C ASP A 516 10.08 0.16 -23.42
N LEU A 517 10.44 -0.37 -22.24
CA LEU A 517 10.05 -1.70 -21.76
C LEU A 517 9.09 -1.63 -20.57
N ILE A 518 9.07 -0.50 -19.84
CA ILE A 518 8.16 -0.26 -18.73
C ILE A 518 6.72 -0.18 -19.26
N ARG A 519 5.81 -1.01 -18.73
CA ARG A 519 4.41 -1.17 -19.20
C ARG A 519 4.28 -1.56 -20.66
N GLN A 520 5.35 -2.10 -21.25
CA GLN A 520 5.49 -2.47 -22.66
C GLN A 520 6.06 -3.89 -22.82
N PRO A 521 5.34 -4.95 -22.40
CA PRO A 521 5.84 -6.33 -22.43
C PRO A 521 5.86 -6.95 -23.85
N PHE A 522 5.55 -6.15 -24.88
CA PHE A 522 5.18 -6.63 -26.21
C PHE A 522 6.32 -7.24 -27.03
N ASP A 523 7.57 -7.00 -26.63
CA ASP A 523 8.73 -7.67 -27.21
C ASP A 523 8.67 -9.20 -27.00
N LEU A 524 7.96 -9.68 -25.97
CA LEU A 524 7.77 -11.11 -25.70
C LEU A 524 6.89 -11.82 -26.74
N TYR A 525 6.11 -11.08 -27.55
CA TYR A 525 5.36 -11.63 -28.69
C TYR A 525 6.25 -11.95 -29.91
N ARG A 526 7.57 -11.77 -29.80
CA ARG A 526 8.53 -12.21 -30.80
C ARG A 526 9.14 -13.55 -30.39
N ALA A 527 9.02 -14.55 -31.28
CA ALA A 527 9.50 -15.91 -31.02
C ALA A 527 10.98 -15.93 -30.60
N GLY A 528 11.29 -16.61 -29.49
CA GLY A 528 12.64 -16.79 -28.95
C GLY A 528 13.20 -15.60 -28.16
N VAL A 529 12.55 -14.42 -28.17
CA VAL A 529 13.08 -13.21 -27.52
C VAL A 529 13.09 -13.30 -26.00
N ILE A 530 12.18 -14.08 -25.38
CA ILE A 530 12.19 -14.30 -23.94
C ILE A 530 13.50 -14.97 -23.47
N ASP A 531 14.01 -15.95 -24.22
CA ASP A 531 15.31 -16.59 -23.94
C ASP A 531 16.43 -15.55 -23.99
N GLU A 532 16.39 -14.63 -24.97
CA GLU A 532 17.39 -13.58 -25.12
C GLU A 532 17.45 -12.62 -23.92
N TYR A 533 16.28 -12.34 -23.31
CA TYR A 533 16.19 -11.53 -22.09
C TYR A 533 16.67 -12.30 -20.85
N PHE A 534 16.40 -13.60 -20.73
CA PHE A 534 17.00 -14.42 -19.64
C PHE A 534 18.52 -14.46 -19.72
N MET A 535 19.06 -14.63 -20.93
CA MET A 535 20.50 -14.52 -21.16
C MET A 535 20.99 -13.10 -20.83
N GLY A 536 20.23 -12.07 -21.19
CA GLY A 536 20.51 -10.69 -20.81
C GLY A 536 20.60 -10.49 -19.30
N MET A 537 19.60 -10.95 -18.55
CA MET A 537 19.60 -10.85 -17.08
C MET A 537 20.79 -11.57 -16.42
N SER A 538 21.31 -12.61 -17.07
CA SER A 538 22.45 -13.40 -16.58
C SER A 538 23.82 -12.82 -16.95
N ASN A 539 23.92 -12.03 -18.04
CA ASN A 539 25.19 -11.47 -18.52
C ASN A 539 25.34 -9.97 -18.20
N GLN A 540 24.23 -9.25 -18.21
CA GLN A 540 24.22 -7.82 -17.97
C GLN A 540 24.41 -7.53 -16.48
N VAL A 541 25.35 -6.64 -16.21
CA VAL A 541 25.67 -6.17 -14.87
C VAL A 541 24.66 -5.10 -14.42
N ALA A 542 24.24 -5.15 -13.16
CA ALA A 542 23.39 -4.14 -12.53
C ALA A 542 24.16 -2.83 -12.28
N GLN A 543 23.45 -1.69 -12.19
CA GLN A 543 24.06 -0.49 -11.61
C GLN A 543 24.42 -0.72 -10.14
N ALA A 544 25.25 0.14 -9.55
CA ALA A 544 25.64 0.01 -8.15
C ALA A 544 24.52 0.47 -7.20
N MET A 545 24.59 0.00 -5.96
CA MET A 545 23.73 0.51 -4.89
C MET A 545 24.37 1.77 -4.30
N ASP A 546 23.98 2.92 -4.84
CA ASP A 546 24.41 4.24 -4.38
C ASP A 546 23.26 5.25 -4.49
N ASP A 547 23.59 6.55 -4.44
CA ASP A 547 22.66 7.64 -4.64
C ASP A 547 22.33 7.90 -6.12
N SER A 548 23.04 7.33 -7.08
CA SER A 548 22.75 7.50 -8.51
C SER A 548 21.48 6.73 -8.91
N VAL A 549 20.60 7.36 -9.70
CA VAL A 549 19.40 6.70 -10.24
C VAL A 549 19.21 7.13 -11.69
N THR A 550 19.06 6.15 -12.58
CA THR A 550 19.01 6.43 -14.02
C THR A 550 17.81 7.33 -14.42
N GLN A 551 18.03 8.20 -15.40
CA GLN A 551 17.02 9.09 -15.95
C GLN A 551 15.83 8.36 -16.58
N GLU A 552 16.01 7.10 -16.96
CA GLU A 552 14.93 6.25 -17.46
C GLU A 552 13.78 6.14 -16.45
N VAL A 553 14.04 6.27 -15.14
CA VAL A 553 13.02 6.24 -14.09
C VAL A 553 12.89 7.54 -13.28
N THR A 554 13.88 8.45 -13.29
CA THR A 554 13.74 9.77 -12.64
C THR A 554 13.11 10.85 -13.54
N ASN A 555 13.03 10.61 -14.86
CA ASN A 555 12.43 11.54 -15.82
C ASN A 555 11.40 10.88 -16.76
N HIS A 556 11.45 9.55 -16.93
CA HIS A 556 10.70 8.83 -17.97
C HIS A 556 9.89 7.64 -17.46
N LEU A 557 9.71 7.47 -16.14
CA LEU A 557 8.90 6.39 -15.58
C LEU A 557 7.46 6.47 -16.09
N PHE A 558 6.88 5.35 -16.53
CA PHE A 558 5.52 5.28 -17.08
C PHE A 558 5.21 6.31 -18.17
N ARG A 559 6.23 6.73 -18.94
CA ARG A 559 6.07 7.63 -20.07
C ARG A 559 4.99 7.12 -21.02
N LYS A 560 3.94 7.93 -21.21
CA LYS A 560 2.87 7.59 -22.14
C LYS A 560 3.36 7.64 -23.60
N PRO A 561 2.81 6.79 -24.49
CA PRO A 561 3.11 6.88 -25.91
C PRO A 561 2.89 8.30 -26.45
N GLY A 562 3.92 8.85 -27.11
CA GLY A 562 3.89 10.21 -27.66
C GLY A 562 4.23 11.33 -26.68
N GLN A 563 4.39 11.05 -25.37
CA GLN A 563 4.84 12.05 -24.40
C GLN A 563 6.38 12.04 -24.27
N PRO A 564 7.02 13.22 -24.13
CA PRO A 564 8.48 13.30 -23.99
C PRO A 564 8.98 13.03 -22.56
N PHE A 565 8.11 13.09 -21.56
CA PHE A 565 8.42 12.89 -20.14
C PHE A 565 7.52 11.82 -19.51
N GLY A 566 7.92 11.34 -18.34
CA GLY A 566 7.13 10.49 -17.46
C GLY A 566 7.15 11.03 -16.03
N VAL A 567 6.96 10.14 -15.06
CA VAL A 567 7.05 10.41 -13.63
C VAL A 567 8.50 10.30 -13.16
N ASP A 568 8.80 10.89 -12.00
CA ASP A 568 10.07 10.78 -11.30
C ASP A 568 9.94 9.79 -10.13
N LEU A 569 10.51 8.58 -10.28
CA LEU A 569 10.43 7.50 -9.29
C LEU A 569 11.07 7.87 -7.96
N ALA A 570 12.21 8.57 -7.96
CA ALA A 570 12.88 8.97 -6.72
C ALA A 570 12.07 10.02 -5.96
N ALA A 571 11.51 11.01 -6.67
CA ALA A 571 10.55 11.97 -6.10
C ALA A 571 9.30 11.27 -5.56
N PHE A 572 8.77 10.28 -6.30
CA PHE A 572 7.61 9.49 -5.90
C PHE A 572 7.88 8.69 -4.61
N ASN A 573 9.05 8.08 -4.48
CA ASN A 573 9.47 7.35 -3.27
C ASN A 573 9.51 8.27 -2.05
N MET A 574 10.11 9.45 -2.19
CA MET A 574 10.15 10.44 -1.11
C MET A 574 8.76 10.95 -0.73
N GLN A 575 7.90 11.21 -1.70
CA GLN A 575 6.52 11.65 -1.45
C GLN A 575 5.72 10.54 -0.75
N ARG A 576 5.89 9.28 -1.17
CA ARG A 576 5.30 8.10 -0.51
C ARG A 576 5.78 7.94 0.93
N GLY A 577 7.07 8.14 1.21
CA GLY A 577 7.60 8.12 2.58
C GLY A 577 6.96 9.18 3.49
N ARG A 578 6.71 10.39 2.98
CA ARG A 578 6.01 11.46 3.71
C ARG A 578 4.55 11.11 3.98
N GLU A 579 3.89 10.52 2.99
CA GLU A 579 2.49 10.08 3.07
C GLU A 579 2.28 8.93 4.07
N PHE A 580 3.25 8.03 4.16
CA PHE A 580 3.29 6.93 5.14
C PHE A 580 3.61 7.41 6.56
N GLY A 581 3.98 8.69 6.72
CA GLY A 581 4.42 9.24 7.99
C GLY A 581 5.71 8.60 8.49
N LEU A 582 6.64 8.26 7.59
CA LEU A 582 7.89 7.61 8.01
C LEU A 582 8.75 8.59 8.84
N PRO A 583 9.31 8.12 9.98
CA PRO A 583 10.31 8.86 10.75
C PRO A 583 11.57 9.21 9.95
N SER A 584 12.39 10.09 10.52
CA SER A 584 13.63 10.52 9.87
C SER A 584 14.67 9.40 9.84
N TYR A 585 15.67 9.55 8.96
CA TYR A 585 16.85 8.69 8.95
C TYR A 585 17.51 8.56 10.34
N MET A 586 17.61 9.66 11.09
CA MET A 586 18.25 9.66 12.41
C MET A 586 17.48 8.83 13.43
N GLU A 587 16.14 8.79 13.35
CA GLU A 587 15.30 7.95 14.23
C GLU A 587 15.58 6.46 13.98
N TYR A 588 15.59 6.03 12.72
CA TYR A 588 15.92 4.65 12.37
C TYR A 588 17.36 4.28 12.73
N ARG A 589 18.31 5.20 12.58
CA ARG A 589 19.71 4.98 12.98
C ARG A 589 19.86 4.86 14.49
N PHE A 590 19.18 5.71 15.27
CA PHE A 590 19.23 5.68 16.72
C PHE A 590 18.62 4.38 17.28
N ASP A 591 17.47 3.97 16.75
CA ASP A 591 16.84 2.70 17.11
C ASP A 591 17.74 1.51 16.73
N HIS A 592 18.32 1.52 15.52
CA HIS A 592 19.25 0.47 15.10
C HIS A 592 20.49 0.38 15.99
N LEU A 593 21.09 1.52 16.37
CA LEU A 593 22.22 1.55 17.31
C LEU A 593 21.81 1.03 18.69
N SER A 594 20.60 1.37 19.16
CA SER A 594 20.06 0.89 20.43
C SER A 594 19.85 -0.64 20.43
N ILE A 595 19.34 -1.19 19.32
CA ILE A 595 19.24 -2.64 19.09
C ILE A 595 20.64 -3.28 19.01
N PHE A 596 21.60 -2.60 18.38
CA PHE A 596 22.97 -3.09 18.24
C PHE A 596 23.68 -3.23 19.59
N PHE A 597 23.50 -2.25 20.49
CA PHE A 597 24.07 -2.30 21.84
C PHE A 597 23.33 -3.28 22.75
N SER A 598 22.00 -3.41 22.64
CA SER A 598 21.21 -4.37 23.43
C SER A 598 21.62 -5.83 23.16
N LYS A 599 21.88 -6.20 21.89
CA LYS A 599 22.30 -7.57 21.53
C LYS A 599 23.78 -7.90 21.76
N GLN A 600 24.64 -6.92 22.09
CA GLN A 600 26.03 -7.19 22.51
C GLN A 600 26.17 -7.41 24.02
N LEU A 601 25.12 -7.11 24.80
CA LEU A 601 25.11 -7.25 26.26
C LEU A 601 24.46 -8.56 26.75
N HIS A 602 24.13 -9.49 25.84
CA HIS A 602 23.59 -10.81 26.16
C HIS A 602 24.41 -11.94 25.55
#